data_AF-A0A3N2BYZ1-F1
#
_entry.id   AF-A0A3N2BYZ1-F1
#
_cell.length_a   1.000
_cell.length_b   1.000
_cell.length_c   1.000
_cell.angle_alpha   90.00
_cell.angle_beta   90.00
_cell.angle_gamma   90.00
#
_symmetry.space_group_name_H-M   'P 1'
#
loop_
_entity.id
_entity.type
_entity.pdbx_description
1 polymer ?
#
loop_
_entity_poly.entity_id
_entity_poly.type
_entity_poly.pdbx_seq_one_letter_code
_entity_poly.pdbx_strand_id
1 'polypeptide(L)'
;MTTDDAPLSRKDLQYIAGGSEWQELDSVWDNFDTPGGMKPILHNLQTFVERRDGFLWTLERLLEHGHIRLLWWTDKSSVTGTPEEQVDIIRQAFPEDDEGMEDGRWFFYDESQVGVIWQWPGRNPIPFTE
;
A
#
# COMPACT_ATOMS: atom_id res chain seq x y z
N MET A 1 -11.23 9.61 13.86
CA MET A 1 -10.21 10.41 13.16
C MET A 1 -10.93 11.29 12.16
N THR A 2 -10.82 12.60 12.31
CA THR A 2 -11.35 13.59 11.38
C THR A 2 -10.49 13.60 10.11
N THR A 3 -11.10 13.87 8.98
CA THR A 3 -10.55 13.84 7.61
C THR A 3 -9.38 14.81 7.32
N ASP A 4 -8.92 15.60 8.30
CA ASP A 4 -7.93 16.67 8.09
C ASP A 4 -6.45 16.23 8.21
N ASP A 5 -6.17 15.02 8.71
CA ASP A 5 -4.80 14.50 8.88
C ASP A 5 -4.44 13.35 7.91
N ALA A 6 -5.28 13.06 6.91
CA ALA A 6 -5.02 11.99 5.95
C ALA A 6 -3.84 12.38 5.02
N PRO A 7 -2.85 11.48 4.81
CA PRO A 7 -1.68 11.79 3.99
C PRO A 7 -2.00 11.97 2.50
N LEU A 8 -3.09 11.38 2.03
CA LEU A 8 -3.55 11.43 0.65
C LEU A 8 -5.04 11.74 0.56
N SER A 9 -5.43 12.41 -0.53
CA SER A 9 -6.85 12.62 -0.83
C SER A 9 -7.47 11.34 -1.38
N ARG A 10 -8.81 11.29 -1.39
CA ARG A 10 -9.55 10.18 -2.00
C ARG A 10 -9.33 10.06 -3.50
N LYS A 11 -9.08 11.20 -4.16
CA LYS A 11 -8.72 11.22 -5.58
C LYS A 11 -7.37 10.55 -5.81
N ASP A 12 -6.42 10.76 -4.90
CA ASP A 12 -5.10 10.12 -4.96
C ASP A 12 -5.24 8.62 -4.71
N LEU A 13 -6.03 8.20 -3.70
CA LEU A 13 -6.36 6.78 -3.49
C LEU A 13 -6.97 6.13 -4.72
N GLN A 14 -7.93 6.81 -5.38
CA GLN A 14 -8.56 6.31 -6.59
C GLN A 14 -7.57 6.22 -7.76
N TYR A 15 -6.65 7.18 -7.87
CA TYR A 15 -5.58 7.15 -8.86
C TYR A 15 -4.63 5.98 -8.62
N ILE A 16 -4.16 5.78 -7.39
CA ILE A 16 -3.30 4.66 -7.00
C ILE A 16 -4.00 3.34 -7.30
N ALA A 17 -5.23 3.16 -6.83
CA ALA A 17 -5.98 1.91 -7.05
C ALA A 17 -6.12 1.55 -8.53
N GLY A 18 -6.33 2.55 -9.41
CA GLY A 18 -6.43 2.34 -10.84
C GLY A 18 -5.08 2.13 -11.53
N GLY A 19 -4.03 2.83 -11.10
CA GLY A 19 -2.68 2.74 -11.68
C GLY A 19 -1.91 1.49 -11.27
N SER A 20 -2.15 1.00 -10.05
CA SER A 20 -1.51 -0.19 -9.47
C SER A 20 -2.27 -1.49 -9.77
N GLU A 21 -3.43 -1.42 -10.42
CA GLU A 21 -4.20 -2.63 -10.73
C GLU A 21 -3.33 -3.58 -11.56
N TRP A 22 -3.25 -4.85 -11.12
CA TRP A 22 -2.42 -5.92 -11.71
C TRP A 22 -0.91 -5.85 -11.45
N GLN A 23 -0.45 -4.90 -10.64
CA GLN A 23 0.96 -4.76 -10.28
C GLN A 23 1.23 -5.34 -8.88
N GLU A 24 2.51 -5.44 -8.51
CA GLU A 24 2.91 -5.72 -7.15
C GLU A 24 2.81 -4.44 -6.28
N LEU A 25 3.15 -4.58 -4.99
CA LEU A 25 3.08 -3.49 -4.01
C LEU A 25 4.07 -2.36 -4.30
N ASP A 26 5.11 -2.61 -5.10
CA ASP A 26 6.05 -1.59 -5.59
C ASP A 26 5.33 -0.44 -6.30
N SER A 27 4.34 -0.75 -7.14
CA SER A 27 3.57 0.28 -7.85
C SER A 27 2.78 1.22 -6.92
N VAL A 28 2.44 0.77 -5.70
CA VAL A 28 1.84 1.62 -4.68
C VAL A 28 2.93 2.44 -3.99
N TRP A 29 4.06 1.81 -3.65
CA TRP A 29 5.23 2.46 -3.05
C TRP A 29 5.83 3.57 -3.92
N ASP A 30 5.81 3.45 -5.24
CA ASP A 30 6.32 4.47 -6.18
C ASP A 30 5.73 5.87 -5.94
N ASN A 31 4.52 5.94 -5.39
CA ASN A 31 3.87 7.21 -5.04
C ASN A 31 4.47 7.89 -3.80
N PHE A 32 5.27 7.14 -3.03
CA PHE A 32 5.91 7.52 -1.77
C PHE A 32 7.44 7.39 -1.81
N ASP A 33 8.02 6.84 -2.87
CA ASP A 33 9.47 6.62 -2.97
C ASP A 33 10.26 7.95 -2.95
N THR A 34 9.65 9.03 -3.43
CA THR A 34 10.22 10.38 -3.41
C THR A 34 9.67 11.22 -2.25
N PRO A 35 10.52 11.89 -1.44
CA PRO A 35 10.09 12.91 -0.47
C PRO A 35 9.18 13.97 -1.09
N GLY A 36 7.99 14.15 -0.51
CA GLY A 36 6.94 15.05 -1.01
C GLY A 36 6.12 14.52 -2.19
N GLY A 37 6.42 13.31 -2.66
CA GLY A 37 5.74 12.67 -3.79
C GLY A 37 6.14 13.24 -5.15
N MET A 38 5.60 12.65 -6.20
CA MET A 38 5.79 13.08 -7.58
C MET A 38 4.45 13.17 -8.30
N LYS A 39 4.34 14.10 -9.26
CA LYS A 39 3.11 14.26 -10.03
C LYS A 39 2.66 12.92 -10.65
N PRO A 40 1.37 12.56 -10.54
CA PRO A 40 0.28 13.44 -10.13
C PRO A 40 -0.01 13.49 -8.62
N ILE A 41 0.65 12.66 -7.81
CA ILE A 41 0.40 12.57 -6.36
C ILE A 41 1.48 13.34 -5.60
N LEU A 42 1.10 14.51 -5.08
CA LEU A 42 1.95 15.30 -4.21
C LEU A 42 1.42 15.20 -2.78
N HIS A 43 2.32 15.00 -1.82
CA HIS A 43 2.01 14.91 -0.40
C HIS A 43 3.07 15.64 0.43
N ASN A 44 2.89 15.75 1.74
CA ASN A 44 3.84 16.44 2.63
C ASN A 44 4.85 15.49 3.31
N LEU A 45 4.72 14.17 3.17
CA LEU A 45 5.60 13.16 3.76
C LEU A 45 7.04 13.32 3.26
N GLN A 46 8.00 13.59 4.15
CA GLN A 46 9.39 13.88 3.80
C GLN A 46 10.34 12.75 4.16
N THR A 47 10.23 12.25 5.39
CA THR A 47 11.11 11.21 5.91
C THR A 47 10.69 9.83 5.42
N PHE A 48 11.62 8.88 5.44
CA PHE A 48 11.32 7.49 5.14
C PHE A 48 10.17 6.94 6.01
N VAL A 49 10.20 7.22 7.32
CA VAL A 49 9.16 6.78 8.25
C VAL A 49 7.78 7.35 7.88
N GLU A 50 7.70 8.65 7.58
CA GLU A 50 6.44 9.28 7.14
C GLU A 50 5.92 8.66 5.83
N ARG A 51 6.81 8.39 4.87
CA ARG A 51 6.47 7.79 3.57
C ARG A 51 6.01 6.35 3.71
N ARG A 52 6.72 5.53 4.51
CA ARG A 52 6.27 4.19 4.90
C ARG A 52 4.90 4.23 5.55
N ASP A 53 4.68 5.13 6.50
CA ASP A 53 3.41 5.20 7.20
C ASP A 53 2.27 5.66 6.27
N GLY A 54 2.55 6.54 5.30
CA GLY A 54 1.61 6.90 4.22
C GLY A 54 1.29 5.75 3.26
N PHE A 55 2.30 4.95 2.91
CA PHE A 55 2.13 3.72 2.14
C PHE A 55 1.25 2.69 2.88
N LEU A 56 1.59 2.41 4.14
CA LEU A 56 0.83 1.46 4.99
C LEU A 56 -0.62 1.92 5.19
N TRP A 57 -0.82 3.23 5.43
CA TRP A 57 -2.16 3.82 5.49
C TRP A 57 -2.94 3.60 4.18
N THR A 58 -2.28 3.74 3.04
CA THR A 58 -2.89 3.53 1.71
C THR A 58 -3.30 2.07 1.51
N LEU A 59 -2.45 1.12 1.89
CA LEU A 59 -2.78 -0.31 1.83
C LEU A 59 -3.99 -0.66 2.69
N GLU A 60 -4.06 -0.11 3.90
CA GLU A 60 -5.17 -0.31 4.81
C GLU A 60 -6.49 0.15 4.17
N ARG A 61 -6.51 1.34 3.54
CA ARG A 61 -7.69 1.84 2.82
C ARG A 61 -8.05 0.97 1.62
N LEU A 62 -7.06 0.49 0.86
CA LEU A 62 -7.29 -0.41 -0.28
C LEU A 62 -7.91 -1.75 0.18
N LEU A 63 -7.47 -2.28 1.32
CA LEU A 63 -8.03 -3.49 1.93
C LEU A 63 -9.45 -3.28 2.44
N GLU A 64 -9.69 -2.21 3.21
CA GLU A 64 -11.02 -1.87 3.74
C GLU A 64 -12.07 -1.70 2.66
N HIS A 65 -11.68 -1.06 1.56
CA HIS A 65 -12.55 -0.83 0.41
C HIS A 65 -12.59 -2.01 -0.56
N GLY A 66 -11.89 -3.11 -0.26
CA GLY A 66 -11.92 -4.33 -1.07
C GLY A 66 -11.29 -4.18 -2.46
N HIS A 67 -10.36 -3.24 -2.64
CA HIS A 67 -9.59 -3.10 -3.89
C HIS A 67 -8.54 -4.20 -4.01
N ILE A 68 -7.94 -4.61 -2.89
CA ILE A 68 -6.89 -5.64 -2.85
C ILE A 68 -7.18 -6.74 -1.84
N ARG A 69 -6.46 -7.85 -1.97
CA ARG A 69 -6.21 -8.81 -0.89
C ARG A 69 -4.71 -9.07 -0.81
N LEU A 70 -4.22 -9.35 0.39
CA LEU A 70 -2.84 -9.78 0.59
C LEU A 70 -2.75 -11.31 0.58
N LEU A 71 -1.65 -11.83 0.07
CA LEU A 71 -1.33 -13.26 0.03
C LEU A 71 0.01 -13.50 0.72
N TRP A 72 0.15 -14.60 1.46
CA TRP A 72 1.46 -15.02 1.96
C TRP A 72 2.37 -15.45 0.81
N TRP A 73 3.63 -15.02 0.80
CA TRP A 73 4.59 -15.47 -0.22
C TRP A 73 4.80 -16.99 -0.19
N THR A 74 4.77 -17.58 1.00
CA THR A 74 5.13 -18.98 1.28
C THR A 74 4.17 -20.00 0.65
N ASP A 75 2.86 -19.80 0.77
CA ASP A 75 1.85 -20.76 0.32
C ASP A 75 0.77 -20.15 -0.60
N LYS A 76 0.86 -18.85 -0.89
CA LYS A 76 -0.10 -18.07 -1.69
C LYS A 76 -1.52 -18.08 -1.13
N SER A 77 -1.71 -18.47 0.13
CA SER A 77 -2.98 -18.34 0.81
C SER A 77 -3.26 -16.89 1.17
N SER A 78 -4.54 -16.54 1.31
CA SER A 78 -4.92 -15.18 1.70
C SER A 78 -4.54 -14.91 3.15
N VAL A 79 -3.97 -13.73 3.38
CA VAL A 79 -3.76 -13.21 4.73
C VAL A 79 -5.15 -12.93 5.35
N THR A 80 -5.34 -13.35 6.60
CA THR A 80 -6.61 -13.21 7.33
C THR A 80 -6.46 -12.21 8.48
N GLY A 81 -7.56 -11.65 8.95
CA GLY A 81 -7.59 -10.63 10.01
C GLY A 81 -8.20 -9.33 9.52
N THR A 82 -8.23 -8.32 10.37
CA THR A 82 -8.64 -6.95 9.99
C THR A 82 -7.61 -6.33 9.03
N PRO A 83 -7.99 -5.32 8.23
CA PRO A 83 -7.04 -4.56 7.41
C PRO A 83 -5.84 -4.03 8.20
N GLU A 84 -6.07 -3.53 9.43
CA GLU A 84 -5.03 -3.07 10.34
C GLU A 84 -4.06 -4.20 10.72
N GLU A 85 -4.58 -5.35 11.16
CA GLU A 85 -3.76 -6.53 11.51
C GLU A 85 -2.93 -7.02 10.32
N GLN A 86 -3.50 -6.96 9.11
CA GLN A 86 -2.82 -7.36 7.89
C GLN A 86 -1.67 -6.39 7.51
N VAL A 87 -1.90 -5.09 7.64
CA VAL A 87 -0.87 -4.07 7.38
C VAL A 87 0.25 -4.10 8.42
N ASP A 88 -0.07 -4.47 9.67
CA ASP A 88 0.93 -4.61 10.73
C ASP A 88 1.97 -5.71 10.45
N ILE A 89 1.60 -6.75 9.69
CA ILE A 89 2.55 -7.78 9.22
C ILE A 89 3.62 -7.13 8.33
N ILE A 90 3.18 -6.32 7.35
CA ILE A 90 4.07 -5.60 6.44
C ILE A 90 4.93 -4.61 7.23
N ARG A 91 4.33 -3.86 8.17
CA ARG A 91 5.02 -2.89 9.01
C ARG A 91 6.18 -3.51 9.79
N GLN A 92 5.99 -4.71 10.34
CA GLN A 92 7.02 -5.40 11.13
C GLN A 92 8.19 -5.92 10.28
N ALA A 93 7.93 -6.21 9.00
CA ALA A 93 8.94 -6.66 8.05
C ALA A 93 9.62 -5.52 7.29
N PHE A 94 8.99 -4.35 7.24
CA PHE A 94 9.39 -3.23 6.38
C PHE A 94 10.84 -2.79 6.64
N PRO A 95 11.60 -2.42 5.60
CA PRO A 95 12.94 -1.89 5.76
C PRO A 95 13.02 -0.68 6.70
N GLU A 96 14.21 -0.43 7.26
CA GLU A 96 14.44 0.70 8.17
C GLU A 96 14.69 2.02 7.44
N ASP A 97 15.10 1.97 6.16
CA ASP A 97 15.46 3.12 5.33
C ASP A 97 15.31 2.86 3.81
N ASP A 98 15.63 3.88 3.01
CA ASP A 98 15.59 3.84 1.55
C ASP A 98 16.56 2.83 0.93
N GLU A 99 17.72 2.58 1.56
CA GLU A 99 18.69 1.61 1.05
C GLU A 99 18.11 0.20 1.12
N GLY A 100 17.45 -0.14 2.22
CA GLY A 100 16.79 -1.43 2.40
C GLY A 100 15.57 -1.67 1.49
N MET A 101 14.99 -0.61 0.91
CA MET A 101 13.93 -0.77 -0.11
C MET A 101 14.46 -1.28 -1.45
N GLU A 102 15.76 -1.11 -1.72
CA GLU A 102 16.41 -1.44 -2.99
C GLU A 102 15.65 -0.89 -4.21
N ASP A 103 15.29 0.39 -4.21
CA ASP A 103 14.49 1.03 -5.27
C ASP A 103 13.13 0.30 -5.50
N GLY A 104 12.48 -0.13 -4.42
CA GLY A 104 11.21 -0.86 -4.45
C GLY A 104 11.31 -2.36 -4.71
N ARG A 105 12.51 -2.89 -5.00
CA ARG A 105 12.71 -4.33 -5.27
C ARG A 105 12.41 -5.24 -4.07
N TRP A 106 12.43 -4.69 -2.86
CA TRP A 106 12.12 -5.43 -1.63
C TRP A 106 10.78 -6.18 -1.69
N PHE A 107 9.75 -5.64 -2.37
CA PHE A 107 8.43 -6.28 -2.50
C PHE A 107 8.43 -7.60 -3.31
N PHE A 108 9.52 -7.89 -4.02
CA PHE A 108 9.67 -9.11 -4.81
C PHE A 108 10.43 -10.21 -4.07
N TYR A 109 10.91 -9.93 -2.86
CA TYR A 109 11.64 -10.89 -2.04
C TYR A 109 10.76 -11.47 -0.93
N ASP A 110 11.13 -12.66 -0.45
CA ASP A 110 10.37 -13.38 0.59
C ASP A 110 10.34 -12.60 1.92
N GLU A 111 11.32 -11.72 2.13
CA GLU A 111 11.44 -10.81 3.27
C GLU A 111 10.25 -9.83 3.38
N SER A 112 9.57 -9.51 2.27
CA SER A 112 8.33 -8.71 2.29
C SER A 112 7.14 -9.42 2.93
N GLN A 113 7.25 -10.75 3.10
CA GLN A 113 6.26 -11.69 3.66
C GLN A 113 4.96 -11.84 2.87
N VAL A 114 4.51 -10.80 2.19
CA VAL A 114 3.23 -10.78 1.48
C VAL A 114 3.34 -10.25 0.04
N GLY A 115 2.54 -10.84 -0.84
CA GLY A 115 2.22 -10.30 -2.15
C GLY A 115 0.80 -9.72 -2.18
N VAL A 116 0.40 -9.19 -3.33
CA VAL A 116 -0.92 -8.57 -3.51
C VAL A 116 -1.68 -9.22 -4.67
N ILE A 117 -3.01 -9.31 -4.53
CA ILE A 117 -3.89 -9.64 -5.64
C ILE A 117 -4.95 -8.56 -5.81
N TRP A 118 -5.10 -8.11 -7.05
CA TRP A 118 -6.05 -7.08 -7.45
C TRP A 118 -7.32 -7.64 -8.09
N GLN A 119 -7.36 -8.92 -8.47
CA GLN A 119 -8.55 -9.52 -9.09
C GLN A 119 -8.85 -10.89 -8.54
N TRP A 120 -10.14 -11.12 -8.25
CA TRP A 120 -10.64 -12.42 -7.85
C TRP A 120 -12.12 -12.52 -8.22
N PRO A 121 -12.67 -13.75 -8.35
CA PRO A 121 -14.09 -13.94 -8.61
C PRO A 121 -14.96 -13.23 -7.57
N GLY A 122 -15.91 -12.41 -8.03
CA GLY A 122 -16.81 -11.65 -7.16
C GLY A 122 -16.20 -10.40 -6.52
N ARG A 123 -15.02 -9.95 -6.97
CA ARG A 123 -14.46 -8.65 -6.57
C ARG A 123 -15.44 -7.52 -6.92
N ASN A 124 -15.75 -6.68 -5.93
CA ASN A 124 -16.64 -5.53 -6.05
C ASN A 124 -16.14 -4.42 -5.11
N PRO A 125 -15.12 -3.66 -5.51
CA PRO A 125 -14.49 -2.67 -4.64
C PRO A 125 -15.45 -1.51 -4.37
N ILE A 126 -15.41 -1.01 -3.14
CA ILE A 126 -16.19 0.14 -2.70
C ILE A 126 -15.41 1.41 -3.11
N PRO A 127 -16.02 2.35 -3.86
CA PRO A 127 -15.37 3.62 -4.17
C PRO A 127 -14.96 4.38 -2.91
N PHE A 128 -13.89 5.18 -3.00
CA PHE A 128 -13.51 6.11 -1.95
C PHE A 128 -14.48 7.31 -1.96
N THR A 129 -15.67 7.18 -1.38
CA THR A 129 -16.77 8.17 -1.47
C THR A 129 -16.55 9.43 -0.61
N GLU A 130 -17.36 10.47 -0.87
CA GLU A 130 -17.47 11.77 -0.16
C GLU A 130 -17.71 11.68 1.36
#